data_AF-A0A7Y1VTD7-F1
#
_entry.id   AF-A0A7Y1VTD7-F1
#
_cell.length_a   1.000
_cell.length_b   1.000
_cell.length_c   1.000
_cell.angle_alpha   90.00
_cell.angle_beta   90.00
_cell.angle_gamma   90.00
#
_symmetry.space_group_name_H-M   'P 1'
#
loop_
_entity.id
_entity.type
_entity.pdbx_description
1 polymer ?
#
loop_
_entity_poly.entity_id
_entity_poly.type
_entity_poly.pdbx_seq_one_letter_code
_entity_poly.pdbx_strand_id
1 'polypeptide(L)'
;MKNLKMGAVLSMAMLLVLTLFISCGNKTAETTMEDKAEEVSMEMQQEVNALKDELSKAQMQLNDQLAKISEKMETADEETKAKLMDVQMKLQNESEKLNNQMAALSGDLEEGWEGIKEESKQLVKNIENSIKALEIDI
;
A
#
# COMPACT_ATOMS: atom_id res chain seq x y z
N MET A 1 -17.49 29.72 -70.56
CA MET A 1 -18.44 29.96 -69.45
C MET A 1 -18.82 28.58 -68.91
N LYS A 2 -18.18 28.08 -67.83
CA LYS A 2 -18.54 28.29 -66.41
C LYS A 2 -20.03 27.94 -66.18
N ASN A 3 -20.46 26.96 -65.38
CA ASN A 3 -19.79 26.11 -64.40
C ASN A 3 -20.63 24.85 -64.11
N LEU A 4 -19.91 23.82 -63.66
CA LEU A 4 -20.31 22.69 -62.82
C LEU A 4 -21.50 22.94 -61.89
N LYS A 5 -22.30 21.88 -61.67
CA LYS A 5 -22.54 21.30 -60.32
C LYS A 5 -23.26 19.95 -60.44
N MET A 6 -22.48 18.93 -60.78
CA MET A 6 -22.75 17.53 -60.47
C MET A 6 -22.04 17.28 -59.14
N GLY A 7 -22.79 17.01 -58.08
CA GLY A 7 -22.24 16.75 -56.75
C GLY A 7 -23.11 17.32 -55.63
N ALA A 8 -23.32 16.48 -54.61
CA ALA A 8 -23.92 16.80 -53.31
C ALA A 8 -25.46 16.78 -53.21
N VAL A 9 -26.10 15.62 -53.36
CA VAL A 9 -27.43 15.38 -52.75
C VAL A 9 -27.55 14.03 -52.02
N LEU A 10 -26.47 13.24 -51.90
CA LEU A 10 -26.55 11.90 -51.28
C LEU A 10 -25.69 11.71 -50.02
N SER A 11 -25.47 12.76 -49.23
CA SER A 11 -24.68 12.69 -47.99
C SER A 11 -25.25 13.55 -46.86
N MET A 12 -26.57 13.55 -46.70
CA MET A 12 -27.23 14.31 -45.62
C MET A 12 -28.44 13.56 -45.05
N ALA A 13 -28.27 12.25 -44.81
CA ALA A 13 -29.25 11.43 -44.08
C ALA A 13 -28.62 10.51 -43.02
N MET A 14 -27.30 10.59 -42.81
CA MET A 14 -26.54 9.70 -41.90
C MET A 14 -25.96 10.43 -40.68
N LEU A 15 -26.60 11.51 -40.23
CA LEU A 15 -26.14 12.33 -39.09
C LEU A 15 -27.23 12.62 -38.05
N LEU A 16 -28.36 11.91 -38.10
CA LEU A 16 -29.51 12.13 -37.21
C LEU A 16 -29.91 10.91 -36.36
N VAL A 17 -29.02 9.92 -36.21
CA VAL A 17 -29.27 8.73 -35.37
C VAL A 17 -28.42 8.72 -34.08
N LEU A 18 -27.49 9.68 -33.91
CA LEU A 18 -26.62 9.75 -32.72
C LEU A 18 -27.11 10.69 -31.61
N THR A 19 -28.24 11.39 -31.78
CA THR A 19 -28.73 12.36 -30.77
C THR A 19 -29.82 11.82 -29.83
N LEU A 20 -30.14 10.52 -29.89
CA LEU A 20 -31.21 9.93 -29.04
C LEU A 20 -30.71 9.29 -27.73
N PHE A 21 -29.42 9.37 -27.39
CA PHE A 21 -28.89 8.85 -26.12
C PHE A 21 -28.60 9.91 -25.04
N ILE A 22 -28.92 11.18 -25.29
CA ILE A 22 -28.72 12.27 -24.29
C ILE A 22 -30.08 12.78 -23.80
N SER A 23 -30.98 11.90 -23.36
CA SER A 23 -32.14 12.32 -22.57
C SER A 23 -32.86 11.15 -21.89
N CYS A 24 -32.20 10.50 -20.92
CA CYS A 24 -32.89 9.88 -19.78
C CYS A 24 -31.86 9.38 -18.75
N GLY A 25 -31.90 9.92 -17.53
CA GLY A 25 -31.32 9.25 -16.37
C GLY A 25 -29.99 9.78 -15.83
N ASN A 26 -29.78 11.09 -15.80
CA ASN A 26 -28.66 11.76 -15.09
C ASN A 26 -28.75 11.63 -13.54
N LYS A 27 -29.30 10.53 -13.03
CA LYS A 27 -29.33 10.16 -11.61
C LYS A 27 -28.78 8.76 -11.38
N THR A 28 -28.81 7.87 -12.38
CA THR A 28 -28.38 6.48 -12.24
C THR A 28 -26.88 6.30 -12.47
N ALA A 29 -26.27 7.08 -13.37
CA ALA A 29 -24.82 7.04 -13.58
C ALA A 29 -24.03 7.68 -12.41
N GLU A 30 -24.55 8.77 -11.84
CA GLU A 30 -23.95 9.47 -10.70
C GLU A 30 -24.02 8.63 -9.42
N THR A 31 -25.18 8.02 -9.11
CA THR A 31 -25.32 7.05 -8.01
C THR A 31 -24.45 5.81 -8.21
N THR A 32 -24.39 5.24 -9.43
CA THR A 32 -23.52 4.07 -9.69
C THR A 32 -22.03 4.41 -9.59
N MET A 33 -21.63 5.67 -9.83
CA MET A 33 -20.24 6.11 -9.63
C MET A 33 -19.91 6.39 -8.17
N GLU A 34 -20.80 7.05 -7.42
CA GLU A 34 -20.65 7.27 -5.97
C GLU A 34 -20.58 5.94 -5.20
N ASP A 35 -21.49 5.00 -5.48
CA ASP A 35 -21.51 3.68 -4.82
C ASP A 35 -20.19 2.91 -5.04
N LYS A 36 -19.62 2.99 -6.25
CA LYS A 36 -18.34 2.35 -6.57
C LYS A 36 -17.16 3.06 -5.93
N ALA A 37 -17.19 4.38 -5.82
CA ALA A 37 -16.15 5.13 -5.13
C ALA A 37 -16.16 4.84 -3.62
N GLU A 38 -17.34 4.72 -3.02
CA GLU A 38 -17.51 4.34 -1.62
C GLU A 38 -17.03 2.90 -1.36
N GLU A 39 -17.38 1.95 -2.23
CA GLU A 39 -16.90 0.56 -2.15
C GLU A 39 -15.36 0.48 -2.22
N VAL A 40 -14.73 1.16 -3.18
CA VAL A 40 -13.26 1.23 -3.30
C VAL A 40 -12.62 1.89 -2.07
N SER A 41 -13.22 2.95 -1.53
CA SER A 41 -12.72 3.62 -0.33
C SER A 41 -12.79 2.71 0.90
N MET A 42 -13.89 1.96 1.07
CA MET A 42 -14.05 0.99 2.14
C MET A 42 -13.05 -0.16 2.03
N GLU A 43 -12.86 -0.74 0.85
CA GLU A 43 -11.88 -1.79 0.62
C GLU A 43 -10.46 -1.31 0.94
N MET A 44 -10.09 -0.12 0.46
CA MET A 44 -8.79 0.48 0.77
C MET A 44 -8.61 0.68 2.28
N GLN A 45 -9.61 1.21 2.98
CA GLN A 45 -9.55 1.36 4.44
C GLN A 45 -9.38 0.02 5.17
N GLN A 46 -10.05 -1.04 4.72
CA GLN A 46 -9.87 -2.37 5.29
C GLN A 46 -8.45 -2.88 5.08
N GLU A 47 -7.87 -2.72 3.89
CA GLU A 47 -6.49 -3.11 3.64
C GLU A 47 -5.49 -2.30 4.47
N VAL A 48 -5.71 -0.98 4.61
CA VAL A 48 -4.89 -0.09 5.46
C VAL A 48 -4.91 -0.56 6.90
N ASN A 49 -6.09 -0.88 7.44
CA ASN A 49 -6.22 -1.36 8.82
C ASN A 49 -5.55 -2.73 9.00
N ALA A 50 -5.71 -3.65 8.05
CA ALA A 50 -5.04 -4.95 8.10
C ALA A 50 -3.50 -4.79 8.09
N LEU A 51 -2.98 -3.89 7.25
CA LEU A 51 -1.55 -3.62 7.18
C LEU A 51 -1.02 -2.95 8.46
N LYS A 52 -1.79 -2.02 9.05
CA LYS A 52 -1.46 -1.44 10.37
C LYS A 52 -1.38 -2.50 11.45
N ASP A 53 -2.29 -3.46 11.45
CA ASP A 53 -2.27 -4.58 12.40
C ASP A 53 -1.04 -5.48 12.21
N GLU A 54 -0.66 -5.77 10.96
CA GLU A 54 0.56 -6.52 10.64
C GLU A 54 1.83 -5.78 11.10
N LEU A 55 1.95 -4.49 10.81
CA LEU A 55 3.08 -3.68 11.28
C LEU A 55 3.10 -3.58 12.80
N SER A 56 1.94 -3.43 13.46
CA SER A 56 1.87 -3.40 14.92
C SER A 56 2.33 -4.71 15.54
N LYS A 57 1.98 -5.86 14.95
CA LYS A 57 2.48 -7.17 15.37
C LYS A 57 3.99 -7.30 15.18
N ALA A 58 4.51 -6.88 14.03
CA ALA A 58 5.94 -6.88 13.78
C ALA A 58 6.70 -5.98 14.77
N GLN A 59 6.12 -4.83 15.15
CA GLN A 59 6.69 -3.94 16.18
C GLN A 59 6.75 -4.61 17.55
N MET A 60 5.67 -5.30 17.96
CA MET A 60 5.66 -6.04 19.23
C MET A 60 6.73 -7.14 19.24
N GLN A 61 6.89 -7.89 18.14
CA GLN A 61 7.91 -8.92 18.01
C GLN A 61 9.33 -8.33 18.06
N LEU A 62 9.57 -7.19 17.40
CA LEU A 62 10.84 -6.47 17.47
C LEU A 62 11.18 -6.06 18.90
N ASN A 63 10.22 -5.46 19.61
CA ASN A 63 10.41 -5.01 20.99
C ASN A 63 10.70 -6.18 21.94
N ASP A 64 9.99 -7.30 21.79
CA ASP A 64 10.24 -8.52 22.57
C ASP A 64 11.65 -9.07 22.32
N GLN A 65 12.09 -9.11 21.06
CA GLN A 65 13.43 -9.60 20.71
C GLN A 65 14.54 -8.67 21.19
N LEU A 66 14.35 -7.35 21.09
CA LEU A 66 15.28 -6.36 21.65
C LEU A 66 15.41 -6.51 23.17
N ALA A 67 14.30 -6.77 23.88
CA ALA A 67 14.32 -7.04 25.31
C ALA A 67 15.09 -8.33 25.64
N LYS A 68 14.84 -9.43 24.90
CA LYS A 68 15.57 -10.69 25.05
C LYS A 68 17.07 -10.56 24.78
N ILE A 69 17.46 -9.79 23.76
CA ILE A 69 18.87 -9.50 23.47
C ILE A 69 19.49 -8.75 24.64
N SER A 70 18.80 -7.73 25.18
CA SER A 70 19.27 -6.98 26.35
C SER A 70 19.51 -7.91 27.54
N GLU A 71 18.57 -8.81 27.85
CA GLU A 71 18.70 -9.79 28.93
C GLU A 71 19.87 -10.76 28.69
N LYS A 72 20.01 -11.30 27.46
CA LYS A 72 21.12 -12.19 27.12
C LYS A 72 22.47 -11.49 27.23
N MET A 73 22.57 -10.22 26.87
CA MET A 73 23.81 -9.45 27.00
C MET A 73 24.27 -9.27 28.45
N GLU A 74 23.36 -9.24 29.43
CA GLU A 74 23.73 -9.08 30.85
C GLU A 74 24.58 -10.24 31.38
N THR A 75 24.37 -11.45 30.85
CA THR A 75 25.00 -12.68 31.32
C THR A 75 25.98 -13.31 30.32
N ALA A 76 26.01 -12.82 29.09
CA ALA A 76 26.88 -13.30 28.02
C ALA A 76 28.37 -12.95 28.25
N ASP A 77 29.26 -13.77 27.68
CA ASP A 77 30.67 -13.42 27.53
C ASP A 77 30.87 -12.31 26.49
N GLU A 78 32.08 -11.74 26.43
CA GLU A 78 32.39 -10.59 25.57
C GLU A 78 32.26 -10.90 24.07
N GLU A 79 32.56 -12.13 23.64
CA GLU A 79 32.39 -12.53 22.24
C GLU A 79 30.90 -12.57 21.87
N THR A 80 30.09 -13.16 22.72
CA THR A 80 28.65 -13.29 22.54
C THR A 80 27.97 -11.93 22.63
N LYS A 81 28.36 -11.06 23.57
CA LYS A 81 27.90 -9.67 23.65
C LYS A 81 28.15 -8.91 22.36
N ALA A 82 29.34 -9.04 21.75
CA ALA A 82 29.65 -8.35 20.50
C ALA A 82 28.71 -8.77 19.37
N LYS A 83 28.40 -10.08 19.25
CA LYS A 83 27.41 -10.59 18.29
C LYS A 83 26.00 -10.06 18.58
N LEU A 84 25.59 -10.08 19.85
CA LEU A 84 24.30 -9.57 20.29
C LEU A 84 24.13 -8.07 20.04
N MET A 85 25.19 -7.27 20.18
CA MET A 85 25.18 -5.84 19.86
C MET A 85 24.99 -5.59 18.35
N ASP A 86 25.66 -6.35 17.48
CA ASP A 86 25.47 -6.24 16.02
C ASP A 86 24.01 -6.54 15.64
N VAL A 87 23.46 -7.58 16.25
CA VAL A 87 22.05 -7.93 16.09
C VAL A 87 21.12 -6.82 16.61
N GLN A 88 21.39 -6.30 17.80
CA GLN A 88 20.58 -5.25 18.41
C GLN A 88 20.49 -4.02 17.50
N MET A 89 21.62 -3.60 16.92
CA MET A 89 21.65 -2.49 15.97
C MET A 89 20.82 -2.76 14.71
N LYS A 90 20.89 -3.98 14.16
CA LYS A 90 20.06 -4.35 12.99
C LYS A 90 18.57 -4.27 13.32
N LEU A 91 18.15 -4.81 14.46
CA LEU A 91 16.74 -4.77 14.87
C LEU A 91 16.27 -3.34 15.19
N GLN A 92 17.13 -2.50 15.77
CA GLN A 92 16.82 -1.08 15.99
C GLN A 92 16.58 -0.35 14.66
N ASN A 93 17.41 -0.59 13.65
CA ASN A 93 17.24 -0.02 12.32
C ASN A 93 15.94 -0.49 11.64
N GLU A 94 15.56 -1.77 11.79
CA GLU A 94 14.26 -2.26 11.31
C GLU A 94 13.08 -1.62 12.07
N SER A 95 13.23 -1.36 13.37
CA SER A 95 12.22 -0.64 14.18
C SER A 95 12.00 0.80 13.69
N GLU A 96 13.08 1.51 13.34
CA GLU A 96 12.98 2.86 12.76
C GLU A 96 12.25 2.85 11.41
N LYS A 97 12.59 1.90 10.53
CA LYS A 97 11.87 1.73 9.25
C LYS A 97 10.39 1.44 9.46
N LEU A 98 10.06 0.62 10.45
CA LEU A 98 8.68 0.27 10.77
C LEU A 98 7.90 1.47 11.26
N ASN A 99 8.49 2.30 12.13
CA ASN A 99 7.88 3.54 12.58
C ASN A 99 7.61 4.50 11.40
N ASN A 100 8.55 4.61 10.45
CA ASN A 100 8.36 5.43 9.26
C ASN A 100 7.21 4.91 8.39
N GLN A 101 7.07 3.59 8.21
CA GLN A 101 5.96 3.00 7.46
C GLN A 101 4.61 3.19 8.18
N MET A 102 4.54 3.02 9.50
CA MET A 102 3.32 3.32 10.26
C MET A 102 2.91 4.79 10.18
N ALA A 103 3.89 5.71 10.15
CA ALA A 103 3.64 7.13 9.94
C ALA A 103 3.10 7.39 8.52
N ALA A 104 3.66 6.74 7.49
CA ALA A 104 3.17 6.82 6.13
C ALA A 104 1.70 6.33 6.01
N LEU A 105 1.34 5.24 6.69
CA LEU A 105 -0.05 4.73 6.77
C LEU A 105 -1.03 5.65 7.51
N SER A 106 -0.54 6.69 8.19
CA SER A 106 -1.35 7.68 8.86
C SER A 106 -1.48 8.98 8.06
N GLY A 107 -0.75 9.08 6.94
CA GLY A 107 -0.81 10.21 6.00
C GLY A 107 -1.85 10.02 4.89
N ASP A 108 -1.71 10.81 3.83
CA ASP A 108 -2.54 10.71 2.63
C ASP A 108 -2.07 9.53 1.76
N LEU A 109 -2.99 8.62 1.41
CA LEU A 109 -2.67 7.31 0.83
C LEU A 109 -3.14 7.15 -0.62
N GLU A 110 -3.97 8.06 -1.13
CA GLU A 110 -4.60 7.92 -2.45
C GLU A 110 -3.56 7.84 -3.57
N GLU A 111 -2.47 8.60 -3.48
CA GLU A 111 -1.34 8.51 -4.40
C GLU A 111 -0.16 7.80 -3.72
N GLY A 112 -0.05 6.48 -3.92
CA GLY A 112 1.11 5.71 -3.45
C GLY A 112 0.80 4.51 -2.57
N TRP A 113 -0.49 4.19 -2.34
CA TRP A 113 -0.93 3.03 -1.57
C TRP A 113 -0.18 1.74 -1.92
N GLU A 114 -0.10 1.38 -3.21
CA GLU A 114 0.57 0.15 -3.65
C GLU A 114 2.06 0.11 -3.30
N GLY A 115 2.75 1.26 -3.34
CA GLY A 115 4.15 1.36 -2.95
C GLY A 115 4.32 1.12 -1.44
N ILE A 116 3.52 1.81 -0.62
CA ILE A 116 3.53 1.67 0.84
C ILE A 116 3.20 0.23 1.24
N LYS A 117 2.21 -0.38 0.58
CA LYS A 117 1.78 -1.75 0.80
C LYS A 117 2.92 -2.75 0.55
N GLU A 118 3.60 -2.63 -0.58
CA GLU A 118 4.71 -3.52 -0.92
C GLU A 118 5.91 -3.32 0.00
N GLU A 119 6.31 -2.07 0.26
CA GLU A 119 7.41 -1.75 1.17
C GLU A 119 7.14 -2.27 2.60
N SER A 120 5.91 -2.09 3.10
CA SER A 120 5.50 -2.59 4.41
C SER A 120 5.53 -4.11 4.49
N LYS A 121 5.05 -4.81 3.46
CA LYS A 121 5.10 -6.29 3.40
C LYS A 121 6.53 -6.81 3.35
N GLN A 122 7.40 -6.16 2.59
CA GLN A 122 8.82 -6.53 2.55
C GLN A 122 9.49 -6.30 3.90
N LEU A 123 9.18 -5.19 4.55
CA LEU A 123 9.69 -4.88 5.88
C LEU A 123 9.28 -5.93 6.92
N VAL A 124 8.00 -6.32 6.98
CA VAL A 124 7.53 -7.39 7.89
C VAL A 124 8.30 -8.68 7.64
N LYS A 125 8.47 -9.10 6.38
CA LYS A 125 9.24 -10.30 6.04
C LYS A 125 10.71 -10.18 6.48
N ASN A 126 11.33 -9.02 6.30
CA ASN A 126 12.71 -8.79 6.72
C ASN A 126 12.87 -8.86 8.23
N ILE A 127 11.89 -8.33 8.98
CA ILE A 127 11.83 -8.45 10.45
C ILE A 127 11.69 -9.92 10.85
N GLU A 128 10.73 -10.65 10.28
CA GLU A 128 10.53 -12.07 10.59
C GLU A 128 11.79 -12.90 10.29
N ASN A 129 12.45 -12.65 9.16
CA ASN A 129 13.68 -13.36 8.79
C ASN A 129 14.84 -12.99 9.72
N SER A 130 14.96 -11.72 10.08
CA SER A 130 15.97 -11.26 11.05
C SER A 130 15.76 -11.94 12.38
N ILE A 131 14.53 -11.98 12.89
CA ILE A 131 14.20 -12.65 14.16
C ILE A 131 14.51 -14.15 14.10
N LYS A 132 14.11 -14.85 13.02
CA LYS A 132 14.38 -16.28 12.86
C LYS A 132 15.87 -16.61 12.83
N ALA A 133 16.69 -15.76 12.19
CA ALA A 133 18.14 -15.95 12.18
C ALA A 133 18.73 -15.91 13.59
N LEU A 134 18.17 -15.10 14.49
CA LEU A 134 18.62 -14.99 15.88
C LEU A 134 18.26 -16.19 16.74
N GLU A 135 17.18 -16.89 16.42
CA GLU A 135 16.81 -18.13 17.10
C GLU A 135 17.71 -19.30 16.69
N ILE A 136 18.44 -19.18 15.57
CA ILE A 136 19.35 -20.22 15.05
C ILE A 136 20.81 -19.94 15.47
N ASP A 137 21.22 -18.67 15.51
CA ASP A 137 22.61 -18.26 15.77
C ASP A 137 22.95 -18.09 17.26
N ILE A 138 21.97 -18.16 18.17
CA ILE A 138 22.14 -18.05 19.64
C ILE A 138 21.74 -19.36 20.32
#